data_AF-A0A2M7R0U6-F1
#
_entry.id   AF-A0A2M7R0U6-F1
#
_cell.length_a   1.000
_cell.length_b   1.000
_cell.length_c   1.000
_cell.angle_alpha   90.00
_cell.angle_beta   90.00
_cell.angle_gamma   90.00
#
_symmetry.space_group_name_H-M   'P 1'
#
loop_
_entity.id
_entity.type
_entity.pdbx_description
1 polymer ?
#
loop_
_entity_poly.entity_id
_entity_poly.type
_entity_poly.pdbx_seq_one_letter_code
_entity_poly.pdbx_strand_id
1 'polypeptide(L)'
;MKTDKWQNKEKGVKDDKNRDKKGSAKSRKVEEKPRRYKRSKEDISGKCSGLGGEVHGIREGTGEYESPEGTPQEREDSTRPLNSTRYFETAQGIKTYSEVSEILAVSVAKTIETIIEGTPEDIHITPEWICRLHNDIAGSLFPDWAGHFRDVNVEVGTHIPPPFYEVPVYMRLYCEDLTARISFVSREKDVEKISETLAYADWRFQWIHPFRDFNGRVGRILLTAILFKLRLPPAETASVEPVEKEKYLKALRTADTGDILLLTEIWIERLSKTFK
;
A
#
# COMPACT_ATOMS: atom_id res chain seq x y z
N MET A 1 -42.25 -8.56 -50.70
CA MET A 1 -43.39 -9.34 -50.17
C MET A 1 -43.91 -10.27 -51.26
N LYS A 2 -43.55 -11.55 -51.17
CA LYS A 2 -44.15 -12.68 -51.89
C LYS A 2 -44.21 -13.84 -50.88
N THR A 3 -45.34 -14.53 -50.87
CA THR A 3 -45.78 -15.54 -49.92
C THR A 3 -45.25 -16.94 -50.26
N ASP A 4 -45.17 -17.79 -49.22
CA ASP A 4 -45.53 -19.23 -49.14
C ASP A 4 -44.54 -19.95 -48.21
N LYS A 5 -44.91 -20.30 -46.97
CA LYS A 5 -45.63 -21.50 -46.49
C LYS A 5 -44.93 -22.82 -46.84
N TRP A 6 -45.15 -23.79 -45.94
CA TRP A 6 -44.70 -25.19 -45.85
C TRP A 6 -43.57 -25.41 -44.84
N GLN A 7 -43.58 -26.41 -43.96
CA GLN A 7 -44.61 -27.18 -43.24
C GLN A 7 -43.83 -28.03 -42.21
N ASN A 8 -44.44 -28.25 -41.05
CA ASN A 8 -43.90 -29.02 -39.92
C ASN A 8 -44.00 -30.53 -40.17
N LYS A 9 -43.07 -31.35 -39.63
CA LYS A 9 -43.32 -32.78 -39.33
C LYS A 9 -42.43 -33.30 -38.19
N GLU A 10 -43.09 -33.58 -37.07
CA GLU A 10 -42.63 -34.39 -35.94
C GLU A 10 -42.75 -35.90 -36.21
N LYS A 11 -42.04 -36.69 -35.38
CA LYS A 11 -42.37 -38.01 -34.75
C LYS A 11 -41.07 -38.87 -34.67
N GLY A 12 -40.72 -39.58 -33.61
CA GLY A 12 -41.27 -39.88 -32.28
C GLY A 12 -40.25 -40.74 -31.50
N VAL A 13 -40.08 -40.51 -30.18
CA VAL A 13 -40.46 -41.35 -29.02
C VAL A 13 -39.87 -42.78 -28.94
N LYS A 14 -39.08 -43.03 -27.87
CA LYS A 14 -39.21 -44.09 -26.83
C LYS A 14 -37.95 -44.03 -25.93
N ASP A 15 -38.00 -43.51 -24.71
CA ASP A 15 -38.36 -44.17 -23.42
C ASP A 15 -37.63 -45.50 -23.16
N ASP A 16 -36.74 -45.52 -22.15
CA ASP A 16 -36.86 -46.51 -21.08
C ASP A 16 -36.31 -46.03 -19.73
N LYS A 17 -37.01 -46.44 -18.66
CA LYS A 17 -36.88 -46.06 -17.25
C LYS A 17 -36.30 -47.22 -16.43
N ASN A 18 -35.49 -46.91 -15.42
CA ASN A 18 -35.63 -47.34 -14.01
C ASN A 18 -34.39 -46.87 -13.22
N ARG A 19 -34.51 -46.01 -12.18
CA ARG A 19 -34.96 -46.27 -10.78
C ARG A 19 -34.11 -47.33 -10.09
N ASP A 20 -33.71 -47.27 -8.83
CA ASP A 20 -33.77 -46.34 -7.70
C ASP A 20 -32.96 -47.05 -6.59
N LYS A 21 -32.34 -46.32 -5.65
CA LYS A 21 -32.57 -46.44 -4.19
C LYS A 21 -31.39 -45.98 -3.32
N LYS A 22 -31.70 -44.93 -2.56
CA LYS A 22 -31.27 -44.50 -1.21
C LYS A 22 -30.39 -45.45 -0.38
N GLY A 23 -29.42 -44.83 0.29
CA GLY A 23 -28.85 -45.27 1.57
C GLY A 23 -28.21 -44.10 2.32
N SER A 24 -28.81 -43.70 3.43
CA SER A 24 -28.33 -42.69 4.39
C SER A 24 -27.43 -43.35 5.45
N ALA A 25 -26.35 -42.68 5.87
CA ALA A 25 -26.01 -42.39 7.28
C ALA A 25 -24.48 -42.41 7.60
N LYS A 26 -24.15 -41.51 8.54
CA LYS A 26 -23.01 -41.45 9.47
C LYS A 26 -21.75 -40.65 9.09
N SER A 27 -21.79 -39.42 9.60
CA SER A 27 -20.68 -38.62 10.11
C SER A 27 -19.62 -39.43 10.88
N ARG A 28 -18.35 -39.14 10.62
CA ARG A 28 -17.25 -39.32 11.58
C ARG A 28 -16.42 -38.04 11.61
N LYS A 29 -16.43 -37.40 12.79
CA LYS A 29 -15.47 -36.38 13.23
C LYS A 29 -14.07 -36.98 13.25
N VAL A 30 -13.07 -36.22 12.82
CA VAL A 30 -11.68 -36.40 13.28
C VAL A 30 -11.25 -35.06 13.87
N GLU A 31 -11.18 -35.03 15.19
CA GLU A 31 -10.53 -33.98 15.97
C GLU A 31 -9.02 -34.29 16.00
N GLU A 32 -8.19 -33.38 15.50
CA GLU A 32 -6.77 -33.33 15.85
C GLU A 32 -6.45 -31.98 16.51
N LYS A 33 -6.18 -32.03 17.81
CA LYS A 33 -5.67 -30.91 18.60
C LYS A 33 -4.14 -30.85 18.48
N PRO A 34 -3.51 -29.68 18.26
CA PRO A 34 -2.07 -29.57 18.42
C PRO A 34 -1.68 -29.58 19.90
N ARG A 35 -0.72 -30.45 20.23
CA ARG A 35 -0.20 -30.72 21.57
C ARG A 35 0.66 -29.55 22.08
N ARG A 36 0.35 -29.12 23.30
CA ARG A 36 1.07 -28.13 24.11
C ARG A 36 2.36 -28.77 24.64
N TYR A 37 3.54 -28.30 24.24
CA TYR A 37 4.81 -28.82 24.75
C TYR A 37 5.15 -28.17 26.09
N LYS A 38 5.20 -28.98 27.16
CA LYS A 38 5.76 -28.61 28.47
C LYS A 38 7.26 -28.88 28.45
N ARG A 39 8.06 -27.90 28.92
CA ARG A 39 9.50 -28.03 29.12
C ARG A 39 9.76 -28.33 30.60
N SER A 40 10.39 -29.47 30.90
CA SER A 40 10.93 -29.79 32.23
C SER A 40 12.45 -29.62 32.24
N LYS A 41 12.97 -29.11 33.35
CA LYS A 41 14.40 -28.96 33.69
C LYS A 41 14.97 -30.28 34.22
N GLU A 42 16.32 -30.32 34.25
CA GLU A 42 17.24 -31.17 35.05
C GLU A 42 18.13 -32.15 34.25
N ASP A 43 19.31 -31.66 33.85
CA ASP A 43 20.65 -31.90 34.43
C ASP A 43 21.21 -33.33 34.71
N ILE A 44 22.40 -33.57 34.11
CA ILE A 44 23.66 -34.14 34.68
C ILE A 44 24.32 -35.38 33.98
N SER A 45 25.59 -35.14 33.60
CA SER A 45 26.79 -36.01 33.57
C SER A 45 27.17 -36.86 32.34
N GLY A 46 28.07 -36.28 31.52
CA GLY A 46 29.48 -36.69 31.28
C GLY A 46 29.90 -38.16 31.09
N LYS A 47 30.51 -38.50 29.95
CA LYS A 47 31.98 -38.61 29.73
C LYS A 47 32.32 -38.98 28.27
N CYS A 48 33.59 -38.77 27.92
CA CYS A 48 34.14 -38.41 26.61
C CYS A 48 34.96 -39.54 25.93
N SER A 49 34.92 -39.60 24.60
CA SER A 49 35.98 -40.04 23.66
C SER A 49 35.41 -39.95 22.23
N GLY A 50 35.96 -39.35 21.17
CA GLY A 50 37.20 -38.66 20.81
C GLY A 50 37.24 -38.61 19.26
N LEU A 51 37.92 -37.61 18.68
CA LEU A 51 38.19 -37.37 17.22
C LEU A 51 37.03 -36.71 16.44
N GLY A 52 37.13 -35.55 15.77
CA GLY A 52 38.18 -34.57 15.52
C GLY A 52 37.68 -33.56 14.45
N GLY A 53 38.02 -32.27 14.59
CA GLY A 53 37.88 -31.24 13.52
C GLY A 53 37.05 -29.98 13.87
N GLU A 54 37.75 -28.92 14.33
CA GLU A 54 37.64 -27.48 13.99
C GLU A 54 36.23 -26.82 13.91
N VAL A 55 35.85 -25.71 14.58
CA VAL A 55 36.52 -24.61 15.30
C VAL A 55 35.49 -23.98 16.29
N HIS A 56 35.96 -23.53 17.47
CA HIS A 56 35.25 -22.65 18.42
C HIS A 56 34.71 -21.36 17.74
N GLY A 57 33.64 -20.69 18.18
CA GLY A 57 32.93 -20.79 19.45
C GLY A 57 31.69 -19.89 19.47
N ILE A 58 30.78 -20.25 20.36
CA ILE A 58 29.54 -19.55 20.69
C ILE A 58 29.84 -18.23 21.43
N ARG A 59 29.07 -17.21 21.05
CA ARG A 59 28.62 -16.01 21.80
C ARG A 59 29.09 -15.84 23.25
N GLU A 60 29.73 -14.70 23.49
CA GLU A 60 29.51 -13.77 24.62
C GLU A 60 29.45 -12.38 23.96
N GLY A 61 28.51 -11.47 24.23
CA GLY A 61 28.27 -10.76 25.48
C GLY A 61 28.28 -9.27 25.13
N THR A 62 27.28 -8.52 25.57
CA THR A 62 27.07 -7.08 25.36
C THR A 62 28.34 -6.25 25.54
N GLY A 63 28.78 -5.57 24.48
CA GLY A 63 29.72 -4.46 24.52
C GLY A 63 29.07 -3.25 23.87
N GLU A 64 29.06 -2.12 24.59
CA GLU A 64 28.71 -0.81 24.06
C GLU A 64 29.64 -0.51 22.88
N TYR A 65 29.05 -0.23 21.72
CA TYR A 65 29.79 0.18 20.53
C TYR A 65 30.00 1.69 20.60
N GLU A 66 31.20 2.13 20.98
CA GLU A 66 31.60 3.53 20.82
C GLU A 66 31.95 3.78 19.35
N SER A 67 31.30 4.80 18.75
CA SER A 67 31.54 5.22 17.38
C SER A 67 32.97 5.78 17.21
N PRO A 68 33.67 5.49 16.09
CA PRO A 68 35.02 6.00 15.87
C PRO A 68 35.09 7.53 15.81
N GLU A 69 36.16 8.10 16.40
CA GLU A 69 36.50 9.52 16.29
C GLU A 69 36.70 9.93 14.83
N GLY A 70 35.95 10.94 14.38
CA GLY A 70 35.97 11.45 13.01
C GLY A 70 34.62 11.42 12.27
N THR A 71 33.54 11.04 12.94
CA THR A 71 32.18 11.16 12.39
C THR A 71 31.84 12.65 12.18
N PRO A 72 31.50 13.10 10.96
CA PRO A 72 31.12 14.49 10.72
C PRO A 72 29.94 14.87 11.60
N GLN A 73 30.07 15.99 12.32
CA GLN A 73 29.05 16.54 13.22
C GLN A 73 27.68 16.57 12.56
N GLU A 74 26.69 16.15 13.34
CA GLU A 74 25.27 16.33 13.07
C GLU A 74 25.02 17.75 12.56
N ARG A 75 24.44 17.87 11.36
CA ARG A 75 23.89 19.17 10.94
C ARG A 75 22.69 19.44 11.83
N GLU A 76 22.89 20.35 12.78
CA GLU A 76 21.85 21.05 13.51
C GLU A 76 20.85 21.69 12.53
N ASP A 77 19.70 21.06 12.29
CA ASP A 77 18.51 21.77 11.81
C ASP A 77 17.20 21.09 12.23
N SER A 78 17.21 20.39 13.37
CA SER A 78 16.03 19.75 13.97
C SER A 78 15.50 20.56 15.15
N THR A 79 15.08 21.81 14.91
CA THR A 79 14.05 22.51 15.70
C THR A 79 13.73 23.86 15.06
N ARG A 80 12.89 23.87 14.02
CA ARG A 80 12.28 25.12 13.54
C ARG A 80 10.86 25.27 14.10
N PRO A 81 10.51 26.43 14.69
CA PRO A 81 9.18 26.71 15.21
C PRO A 81 8.05 26.50 14.18
N LEU A 82 6.84 26.13 14.64
CA LEU A 82 5.63 25.86 13.84
C LEU A 82 5.15 27.04 12.95
N ASN A 83 5.76 28.20 13.09
CA ASN A 83 5.46 29.46 12.41
C ASN A 83 6.65 30.01 11.60
N SER A 84 7.72 29.24 11.42
CA SER A 84 8.75 29.57 10.42
C SER A 84 8.21 29.23 9.04
N THR A 85 8.02 30.24 8.19
CA THR A 85 7.74 30.01 6.77
C THR A 85 8.82 29.07 6.23
N ARG A 86 8.43 27.84 5.87
CA ARG A 86 9.36 26.88 5.27
C ARG A 86 9.77 27.42 3.90
N TYR A 87 11.07 27.48 3.64
CA TYR A 87 11.63 27.89 2.35
C TYR A 87 12.23 26.68 1.62
N PHE A 88 12.22 26.75 0.29
CA PHE A 88 12.84 25.77 -0.59
C PHE A 88 13.79 26.48 -1.54
N GLU A 89 14.96 25.89 -1.72
CA GLU A 89 15.81 26.17 -2.88
C GLU A 89 15.23 25.41 -4.07
N THR A 90 14.76 26.14 -5.08
CA THR A 90 14.19 25.57 -6.31
C THR A 90 15.02 25.99 -7.51
N ALA A 91 14.86 25.31 -8.64
CA ALA A 91 15.46 25.70 -9.92
C ALA A 91 15.02 27.12 -10.38
N GLN A 92 13.96 27.67 -9.78
CA GLN A 92 13.41 29.00 -10.07
C GLN A 92 13.74 30.01 -8.95
N GLY A 93 14.77 29.74 -8.14
CA GLY A 93 15.16 30.54 -6.99
C GLY A 93 14.53 30.08 -5.67
N ILE A 94 14.80 30.81 -4.59
CA ILE A 94 14.25 30.53 -3.26
C ILE A 94 12.76 30.87 -3.27
N LYS A 95 11.92 29.94 -2.80
CA LYS A 95 10.46 30.10 -2.70
C LYS A 95 9.96 29.70 -1.32
N THR A 96 8.91 30.36 -0.85
CA THR A 96 8.15 29.94 0.34
C THR A 96 7.36 28.65 0.05
N TYR A 97 6.96 27.95 1.11
CA TYR A 97 6.09 26.79 0.99
C TYR A 97 4.75 27.13 0.32
N SER A 98 4.19 28.33 0.53
CA SER A 98 2.93 28.73 -0.13
C SER A 98 3.11 28.82 -1.64
N GLU A 99 4.15 29.52 -2.10
CA GLU A 99 4.46 29.65 -3.52
C GLU A 99 4.73 28.28 -4.17
N VAL A 100 5.51 27.42 -3.51
CA VAL A 100 5.73 26.05 -3.97
C VAL A 100 4.41 25.28 -4.02
N SER A 101 3.57 25.39 -2.98
CA SER A 101 2.30 24.68 -2.89
C SER A 101 1.33 25.06 -3.99
N GLU A 102 1.28 26.34 -4.37
CA GLU A 102 0.46 26.88 -5.46
C GLU A 102 0.94 26.36 -6.82
N ILE A 103 2.24 26.44 -7.10
CA ILE A 103 2.82 25.91 -8.35
C ILE A 103 2.55 24.40 -8.47
N LEU A 104 2.80 23.65 -7.39
CA LEU A 104 2.54 22.21 -7.37
C LEU A 104 1.05 21.87 -7.49
N ALA A 105 0.13 22.75 -7.04
CA ALA A 105 -1.31 22.49 -7.18
C ALA A 105 -1.73 22.48 -8.66
N VAL A 106 -1.16 23.38 -9.48
CA VAL A 106 -1.37 23.40 -10.93
C VAL A 106 -0.82 22.13 -11.58
N SER A 107 0.40 21.71 -11.23
CA SER A 107 0.98 20.48 -11.77
C SER A 107 0.21 19.23 -11.36
N VAL A 108 -0.29 19.17 -10.12
CA VAL A 108 -1.15 18.07 -9.64
C VAL A 108 -2.44 18.00 -10.46
N ALA A 109 -3.12 19.13 -10.67
CA ALA A 109 -4.35 19.18 -11.45
C ALA A 109 -4.13 18.69 -12.88
N LYS A 110 -3.07 19.17 -13.55
CA LYS A 110 -2.68 18.73 -14.90
C LYS A 110 -2.34 17.24 -14.96
N THR A 111 -1.64 16.73 -13.95
CA THR A 111 -1.29 15.30 -13.88
C THR A 111 -2.56 14.44 -13.77
N ILE A 112 -3.53 14.85 -12.94
CA ILE A 112 -4.82 14.18 -12.82
C ILE A 112 -5.60 14.25 -14.13
N GLU A 113 -5.64 15.43 -14.77
CA GLU A 113 -6.28 15.63 -16.09
C GLU A 113 -5.72 14.66 -17.15
N THR A 114 -4.39 14.56 -17.24
CA THR A 114 -3.73 13.63 -18.17
C THR A 114 -4.11 12.17 -17.89
N ILE A 115 -4.27 11.78 -16.61
CA ILE A 115 -4.68 10.43 -16.24
C ILE A 115 -6.13 10.15 -16.68
N ILE A 116 -7.05 11.09 -16.48
CA ILE A 116 -8.48 10.90 -16.79
C ILE A 116 -8.80 11.06 -18.28
N GLU A 117 -7.96 11.76 -19.04
CA GLU A 117 -8.05 11.83 -20.52
C GLU A 117 -7.62 10.52 -21.20
N GLY A 118 -6.82 9.70 -20.52
CA GLY A 118 -6.45 8.36 -20.95
C GLY A 118 -7.53 7.30 -20.66
N THR A 119 -7.14 6.03 -20.72
CA THR A 119 -8.02 4.91 -20.37
C THR A 119 -7.61 4.24 -19.06
N PRO A 120 -8.55 3.63 -18.30
CA PRO A 120 -8.24 2.81 -17.12
C PRO A 120 -7.17 1.73 -17.37
N GLU A 121 -7.10 1.22 -18.59
CA GLU A 121 -6.16 0.18 -19.01
C GLU A 121 -4.72 0.70 -19.13
N ASP A 122 -4.52 1.99 -19.41
CA ASP A 122 -3.19 2.62 -19.52
C ASP A 122 -2.49 2.78 -18.15
N ILE A 123 -3.24 2.66 -17.06
CA ILE A 123 -2.71 2.81 -15.70
C ILE A 123 -2.01 1.52 -15.28
N HIS A 124 -0.67 1.54 -15.35
CA HIS A 124 0.19 0.49 -14.79
C HIS A 124 0.89 1.01 -13.54
N ILE A 125 0.46 0.52 -12.37
CA ILE A 125 1.01 0.95 -11.08
C ILE A 125 2.34 0.24 -10.85
N THR A 126 3.43 0.86 -11.30
CA THR A 126 4.80 0.40 -11.09
C THR A 126 5.62 1.45 -10.34
N PRO A 127 6.77 1.09 -9.73
CA PRO A 127 7.68 2.05 -9.13
C PRO A 127 8.02 3.21 -10.09
N GLU A 128 8.29 2.91 -11.36
CA GLU A 128 8.65 3.88 -12.39
C GLU A 128 7.48 4.82 -12.72
N TRP A 129 6.24 4.30 -12.76
CA TRP A 129 5.07 5.14 -12.97
C TRP A 129 4.84 6.09 -11.80
N ILE A 130 5.00 5.64 -10.55
CA ILE A 130 4.89 6.48 -9.36
C ILE A 130 6.00 7.54 -9.33
N CYS A 131 7.23 7.18 -9.70
CA CYS A 131 8.33 8.13 -9.88
C CYS A 131 8.02 9.17 -10.96
N ARG A 132 7.45 8.77 -12.10
CA ARG A 132 6.98 9.72 -13.12
C ARG A 132 5.94 10.69 -12.58
N LEU A 133 4.93 10.22 -11.83
CA LEU A 133 3.97 11.12 -11.19
C LEU A 133 4.65 12.16 -10.29
N HIS A 134 5.63 11.72 -9.49
CA HIS A 134 6.39 12.64 -8.65
C HIS A 134 7.20 13.66 -9.48
N ASN A 135 7.80 13.22 -10.59
CA ASN A 135 8.49 14.13 -11.51
C ASN A 135 7.53 15.11 -12.19
N ASP A 136 6.36 14.65 -12.63
CA ASP A 136 5.38 15.49 -13.33
C ASP A 136 4.85 16.61 -12.43
N ILE A 137 4.72 16.35 -11.12
CA ILE A 137 4.32 17.39 -10.17
C ILE A 137 5.44 18.36 -9.83
N ALA A 138 6.65 17.87 -9.58
CA ALA A 138 7.70 18.63 -8.87
C ALA A 138 8.98 18.87 -9.68
N GLY A 139 9.16 18.21 -10.82
CA GLY A 139 10.41 18.22 -11.61
C GLY A 139 10.82 19.60 -12.12
N SER A 140 9.87 20.49 -12.39
CA SER A 140 10.16 21.87 -12.82
C SER A 140 10.75 22.74 -11.70
N LEU A 141 10.50 22.40 -10.43
CA LEU A 141 11.04 23.09 -9.27
C LEU A 141 12.27 22.38 -8.70
N PHE A 142 12.32 21.06 -8.81
CA PHE A 142 13.28 20.21 -8.13
C PHE A 142 13.88 19.13 -9.04
N PRO A 143 14.56 19.52 -10.14
CA PRO A 143 15.03 18.59 -11.16
C PRO A 143 16.05 17.57 -10.64
N ASP A 144 16.78 17.89 -9.56
CA ASP A 144 17.85 17.04 -9.03
C ASP A 144 17.34 15.80 -8.28
N TRP A 145 16.11 15.83 -7.78
CA TRP A 145 15.59 14.75 -6.93
C TRP A 145 14.15 14.36 -7.21
N ALA A 146 13.36 15.19 -7.90
CA ALA A 146 12.01 14.79 -8.27
C ALA A 146 12.04 13.57 -9.18
N GLY A 147 11.17 12.60 -8.91
CA GLY A 147 11.09 11.35 -9.65
C GLY A 147 12.10 10.30 -9.22
N HIS A 148 12.86 10.55 -8.16
CA HIS A 148 13.79 9.60 -7.58
C HIS A 148 13.39 9.29 -6.14
N PHE A 149 13.52 8.02 -5.75
CA PHE A 149 13.36 7.67 -4.35
C PHE A 149 14.39 8.40 -3.49
N ARG A 150 14.00 8.72 -2.26
CA ARG A 150 14.90 9.35 -1.31
C ARG A 150 16.11 8.47 -1.05
N ASP A 151 17.23 9.14 -0.90
CA ASP A 151 18.56 8.62 -0.55
C ASP A 151 18.94 8.99 0.90
N VAL A 152 17.98 9.53 1.65
CA VAL A 152 18.11 9.95 3.04
C VAL A 152 16.96 9.37 3.88
N ASN A 153 17.23 9.16 5.17
CA ASN A 153 16.18 8.84 6.13
C ASN A 153 15.39 10.10 6.46
N VAL A 154 14.10 9.92 6.74
CA VAL A 154 13.16 11.00 7.03
C VAL A 154 12.28 10.58 8.20
N GLU A 155 11.67 11.55 8.87
CA GLU A 155 10.65 11.33 9.89
C GLU A 155 9.39 12.10 9.52
N VAL A 156 8.22 11.50 9.76
CA VAL A 156 6.94 12.04 9.32
C VAL A 156 5.97 12.07 10.49
N GLY A 157 5.93 13.20 11.20
CA GLY A 157 5.20 13.31 12.46
C GLY A 157 5.82 12.38 13.50
N THR A 158 5.08 11.34 13.90
CA THR A 158 5.57 10.31 14.84
C THR A 158 5.97 9.01 14.16
N HIS A 159 5.82 8.92 12.84
CA HIS A 159 6.15 7.72 12.06
C HIS A 159 7.60 7.79 11.58
N ILE A 160 8.29 6.65 11.68
CA ILE A 160 9.64 6.44 11.14
C ILE A 160 9.51 5.46 9.96
N PRO A 161 9.53 5.95 8.71
CA PRO A 161 9.53 5.11 7.52
C PRO A 161 10.75 4.18 7.46
N PRO A 162 10.72 3.15 6.58
CA PRO A 162 11.87 2.29 6.35
C PRO A 162 13.15 3.07 6.01
N PRO A 163 14.34 2.51 6.27
CA PRO A 163 15.58 3.10 5.79
C PRO A 163 15.56 3.31 4.27
N PHE A 164 16.20 4.40 3.79
CA PHE A 164 16.14 4.80 2.38
C PHE A 164 16.56 3.69 1.41
N TYR A 165 17.53 2.86 1.79
CA TYR A 165 18.02 1.75 0.97
C TYR A 165 17.02 0.59 0.82
N GLU A 166 16.01 0.49 1.69
CA GLU A 166 14.93 -0.51 1.58
C GLU A 166 13.73 -0.01 0.76
N VAL A 167 13.62 1.31 0.53
CA VAL A 167 12.50 1.92 -0.20
C VAL A 167 12.25 1.28 -1.57
N PRO A 168 13.26 1.01 -2.42
CA PRO A 168 13.02 0.39 -3.72
C PRO A 168 12.36 -0.99 -3.61
N VAL A 169 12.78 -1.79 -2.62
CA VAL A 169 12.23 -3.12 -2.38
C VAL A 169 10.77 -3.03 -1.91
N TYR A 170 10.49 -2.17 -0.95
CA TYR A 170 9.12 -1.99 -0.46
C TYR A 170 8.19 -1.41 -1.52
N MET A 171 8.66 -0.48 -2.35
CA MET A 171 7.86 0.07 -3.45
C MET A 171 7.52 -0.98 -4.50
N ARG A 172 8.47 -1.87 -4.84
CA ARG A 172 8.21 -3.01 -5.73
C ARG A 172 7.14 -3.92 -5.15
N LEU A 173 7.28 -4.33 -3.90
CA LEU A 173 6.30 -5.20 -3.22
C LEU A 173 4.92 -4.54 -3.10
N TYR A 174 4.89 -3.25 -2.79
CA TYR A 174 3.66 -2.46 -2.72
C TYR A 174 2.92 -2.44 -4.06
N CYS A 175 3.62 -2.16 -5.16
CA CYS A 175 3.02 -2.15 -6.49
C CYS A 175 2.50 -3.53 -6.91
N GLU A 176 3.24 -4.60 -6.61
CA GLU A 176 2.82 -5.98 -6.89
C GLU A 176 1.54 -6.36 -6.11
N ASP A 177 1.51 -6.12 -4.80
CA ASP A 177 0.35 -6.42 -3.95
C ASP A 177 -0.86 -5.57 -4.33
N LEU A 178 -0.66 -4.27 -4.55
CA LEU A 178 -1.73 -3.36 -4.97
C LEU A 178 -2.35 -3.78 -6.31
N THR A 179 -1.52 -4.19 -7.28
CA THR A 179 -1.99 -4.69 -8.57
C THR A 179 -2.85 -5.95 -8.40
N ALA A 180 -2.44 -6.87 -7.52
CA ALA A 180 -3.21 -8.09 -7.22
C ALA A 180 -4.56 -7.76 -6.56
N ARG A 181 -4.56 -6.87 -5.55
CA ARG A 181 -5.78 -6.40 -4.86
C ARG A 181 -6.76 -5.74 -5.82
N ILE A 182 -6.30 -4.81 -6.66
CA ILE A 182 -7.12 -4.15 -7.68
C ILE A 182 -7.72 -5.18 -8.64
N SER A 183 -6.92 -6.14 -9.10
CA SER A 183 -7.38 -7.19 -10.02
C SER A 183 -8.47 -8.08 -9.41
N PHE A 184 -8.41 -8.32 -8.10
CA PHE A 184 -9.40 -9.08 -7.35
C PHE A 184 -10.71 -8.30 -7.21
N VAL A 185 -10.67 -7.07 -6.70
CA VAL A 185 -11.89 -6.28 -6.43
C VAL A 185 -12.60 -5.81 -7.70
N SER A 186 -11.87 -5.68 -8.82
CA SER A 186 -12.47 -5.37 -10.13
C SER A 186 -13.50 -6.40 -10.60
N ARG A 187 -13.43 -7.65 -10.09
CA ARG A 187 -14.33 -8.75 -10.47
C ARG A 187 -15.54 -8.85 -9.55
N GLU A 188 -15.35 -8.62 -8.26
CA GLU A 188 -16.36 -8.87 -7.23
C GLU A 188 -17.25 -7.66 -6.92
N LYS A 189 -16.77 -6.42 -7.18
CA LYS A 189 -17.48 -5.15 -6.93
C LYS A 189 -18.06 -5.01 -5.51
N ASP A 190 -17.41 -5.62 -4.54
CA ASP A 190 -17.75 -5.54 -3.13
C ASP A 190 -17.18 -4.26 -2.51
N VAL A 191 -18.05 -3.41 -1.95
CA VAL A 191 -17.68 -2.11 -1.39
C VAL A 191 -16.71 -2.24 -0.22
N GLU A 192 -16.84 -3.27 0.61
CA GLU A 192 -15.94 -3.47 1.75
C GLU A 192 -14.54 -3.79 1.26
N LYS A 193 -14.42 -4.72 0.29
CA LYS A 193 -13.12 -5.12 -0.27
C LYS A 193 -12.47 -4.01 -1.10
N ILE A 194 -13.26 -3.24 -1.83
CA ILE A 194 -12.79 -2.03 -2.54
C ILE A 194 -12.24 -1.03 -1.52
N SER A 195 -12.96 -0.80 -0.43
CA SER A 195 -12.55 0.15 0.62
C SER A 195 -11.28 -0.31 1.32
N GLU A 196 -11.15 -1.61 1.61
CA GLU A 196 -9.92 -2.18 2.17
C GLU A 196 -8.74 -2.03 1.20
N THR A 197 -8.98 -2.22 -0.10
CA THR A 197 -7.95 -2.01 -1.14
C THR A 197 -7.48 -0.56 -1.21
N LEU A 198 -8.40 0.40 -1.13
CA LEU A 198 -8.08 1.83 -1.08
C LEU A 198 -7.37 2.21 0.23
N ALA A 199 -7.80 1.65 1.36
CA ALA A 199 -7.14 1.84 2.65
C ALA A 199 -5.69 1.33 2.62
N TYR A 200 -5.47 0.15 2.04
CA TYR A 200 -4.12 -0.40 1.85
C TYR A 200 -3.28 0.50 0.93
N ALA A 201 -3.84 0.94 -0.19
CA ALA A 201 -3.14 1.81 -1.14
C ALA A 201 -2.70 3.11 -0.47
N ASP A 202 -3.59 3.73 0.32
CA ASP A 202 -3.36 4.96 1.07
C ASP A 202 -2.28 4.76 2.13
N TRP A 203 -2.54 3.87 3.10
CA TRP A 203 -1.64 3.65 4.22
C TRP A 203 -0.25 3.18 3.79
N ARG A 204 -0.17 2.13 2.97
CA ARG A 204 1.11 1.47 2.70
C ARG A 204 2.06 2.39 1.95
N PHE A 205 1.55 3.23 1.06
CA PHE A 205 2.35 4.26 0.39
C PHE A 205 2.92 5.28 1.39
N GLN A 206 2.07 5.77 2.31
CA GLN A 206 2.50 6.75 3.32
C GLN A 206 3.48 6.16 4.33
N TRP A 207 3.31 4.88 4.66
CA TRP A 207 4.22 4.15 5.54
C TRP A 207 5.61 3.99 4.92
N ILE A 208 5.70 3.69 3.61
CA ILE A 208 6.97 3.59 2.88
C ILE A 208 7.64 4.98 2.75
N HIS A 209 6.83 6.01 2.48
CA HIS A 209 7.24 7.40 2.30
C HIS A 209 8.43 7.54 1.32
N PRO A 210 8.24 7.19 0.04
CA PRO A 210 9.35 6.92 -0.88
C PRO A 210 10.15 8.14 -1.35
N PHE A 211 9.61 9.35 -1.26
CA PHE A 211 10.23 10.58 -1.78
C PHE A 211 10.72 11.52 -0.68
N ARG A 212 11.63 12.45 -1.02
CA ARG A 212 12.14 13.46 -0.08
C ARG A 212 11.05 14.41 0.42
N ASP A 213 10.08 14.76 -0.43
CA ASP A 213 8.91 15.55 -0.08
C ASP A 213 7.73 15.20 -0.99
N PHE A 214 6.58 15.82 -0.77
CA PHE A 214 5.39 15.76 -1.61
C PHE A 214 4.74 14.37 -1.76
N ASN A 215 5.13 13.40 -0.93
CA ASN A 215 4.51 12.08 -0.83
C ASN A 215 2.98 12.17 -0.72
N GLY A 216 2.48 13.06 0.15
CA GLY A 216 1.03 13.25 0.29
C GLY A 216 0.32 13.69 -1.00
N ARG A 217 0.98 14.42 -1.92
CA ARG A 217 0.41 14.79 -3.23
C ARG A 217 0.39 13.60 -4.18
N VAL A 218 1.50 12.86 -4.26
CA VAL A 218 1.60 11.64 -5.08
C VAL A 218 0.59 10.59 -4.62
N GLY A 219 0.47 10.34 -3.31
CA GLY A 219 -0.50 9.39 -2.77
C GLY A 219 -1.95 9.73 -3.13
N ARG A 220 -2.31 11.02 -3.13
CA ARG A 220 -3.65 11.47 -3.57
C ARG A 220 -3.87 11.25 -5.06
N ILE A 221 -2.89 11.56 -5.92
CA ILE A 221 -2.97 11.28 -7.36
C ILE A 221 -3.11 9.76 -7.60
N LEU A 222 -2.33 8.96 -6.89
CA LEU A 222 -2.39 7.50 -6.95
C LEU A 222 -3.78 6.98 -6.59
N LEU A 223 -4.38 7.46 -5.49
CA LEU A 223 -5.75 7.10 -5.09
C LEU A 223 -6.79 7.51 -6.13
N THR A 224 -6.68 8.72 -6.69
CA THR A 224 -7.54 9.18 -7.78
C THR A 224 -7.41 8.27 -9.02
N ALA A 225 -6.19 7.89 -9.38
CA ALA A 225 -5.94 6.98 -10.49
C ALA A 225 -6.52 5.57 -10.23
N ILE A 226 -6.46 5.06 -9.00
CA ILE A 226 -7.07 3.78 -8.63
C ILE A 226 -8.60 3.84 -8.74
N LEU A 227 -9.23 4.93 -8.26
CA LEU A 227 -10.67 5.14 -8.40
C LEU A 227 -11.08 5.14 -9.89
N PHE A 228 -10.36 5.88 -10.72
CA PHE A 228 -10.58 5.91 -12.17
C PHE A 228 -10.38 4.53 -12.80
N LYS A 229 -9.31 3.81 -12.42
CA LYS A 229 -9.01 2.46 -12.89
C LYS A 229 -10.13 1.46 -12.57
N LEU A 230 -10.73 1.58 -11.38
CA LEU A 230 -11.86 0.77 -10.94
C LEU A 230 -13.21 1.24 -11.50
N ARG A 231 -13.23 2.29 -12.34
CA ARG A 231 -14.44 2.92 -12.89
C ARG A 231 -15.40 3.38 -11.79
N LEU A 232 -14.84 3.85 -10.68
CA LEU A 232 -15.59 4.43 -9.57
C LEU A 232 -15.69 5.94 -9.76
N PRO A 233 -16.78 6.57 -9.28
CA PRO A 233 -16.89 8.01 -9.31
C PRO A 233 -15.81 8.66 -8.41
N PRO A 234 -15.42 9.91 -8.68
CA PRO A 234 -14.41 10.61 -7.87
C PRO A 234 -14.82 10.68 -6.39
N ALA A 235 -13.91 10.29 -5.50
CA ALA A 235 -14.10 10.38 -4.06
C ALA A 235 -13.05 11.31 -3.44
N GLU A 236 -13.39 11.92 -2.31
CA GLU A 236 -12.48 12.75 -1.53
C GLU A 236 -11.28 11.90 -1.06
N THR A 237 -10.06 12.25 -1.48
CA THR A 237 -8.84 11.52 -1.10
C THR A 237 -8.14 12.12 0.13
N ALA A 238 -8.50 13.35 0.52
CA ALA A 238 -8.05 14.00 1.74
C ALA A 238 -9.03 15.09 2.16
N SER A 239 -9.30 15.19 3.47
CA SER A 239 -10.20 16.22 4.01
C SER A 239 -9.46 17.48 4.42
N VAL A 240 -10.11 18.62 4.20
CA VAL A 240 -9.66 19.94 4.65
C VAL A 240 -10.11 20.25 6.08
N GLU A 241 -11.11 19.53 6.58
CA GLU A 241 -11.66 19.73 7.92
C GLU A 241 -10.68 19.21 8.99
N PRO A 242 -10.30 20.02 10.00
CA PRO A 242 -9.30 19.63 11.00
C PRO A 242 -9.65 18.35 11.75
N VAL A 243 -10.92 18.16 12.09
CA VAL A 243 -11.42 16.97 12.81
C VAL A 243 -11.28 15.71 11.95
N GLU A 244 -11.66 15.78 10.68
CA GLU A 244 -11.54 14.65 9.74
C GLU A 244 -10.09 14.32 9.43
N LYS A 245 -9.23 15.36 9.34
CA LYS A 245 -7.78 15.18 9.22
C LYS A 245 -7.20 14.45 10.42
N GLU A 246 -7.60 14.81 11.65
CA GLU A 246 -7.13 14.13 12.86
C GLU A 246 -7.57 12.67 12.91
N LYS A 247 -8.84 12.39 12.55
CA LYS A 247 -9.37 11.02 12.42
C LYS A 247 -8.56 10.20 11.41
N TYR A 248 -8.28 10.77 10.24
CA TYR A 248 -7.48 10.13 9.21
C TYR A 248 -6.04 9.83 9.69
N LEU A 249 -5.38 10.79 10.32
CA LEU A 249 -4.02 10.59 10.87
C LEU A 249 -4.02 9.52 11.97
N LYS A 250 -5.07 9.46 12.80
CA LYS A 250 -5.24 8.39 13.78
C LYS A 250 -5.40 7.02 13.10
N ALA A 251 -6.21 6.94 12.05
CA ALA A 251 -6.41 5.70 11.30
C ALA A 251 -5.12 5.19 10.65
N LEU A 252 -4.29 6.07 10.10
CA LEU A 252 -2.95 5.71 9.59
C LEU A 252 -2.07 5.11 10.70
N ARG A 253 -2.01 5.76 11.87
CA ARG A 253 -1.22 5.26 13.02
C ARG A 253 -1.72 3.90 13.52
N THR A 254 -3.02 3.68 13.53
CA THR A 254 -3.59 2.38 13.89
C THR A 254 -3.20 1.31 12.86
N ALA A 255 -3.21 1.66 11.57
CA ALA A 255 -2.78 0.76 10.49
C ALA A 255 -1.29 0.40 10.56
N ASP A 256 -0.43 1.29 11.08
CA ASP A 256 0.99 0.98 11.34
C ASP A 256 1.16 -0.19 12.32
N THR A 257 0.18 -0.41 13.20
CA THR A 257 0.17 -1.53 14.17
C THR A 257 -0.49 -2.80 13.63
N GLY A 258 -0.93 -2.79 12.37
CA GLY A 258 -1.56 -3.93 11.69
C GLY A 258 -3.10 -3.90 11.68
N ASP A 259 -3.73 -2.86 12.22
CA ASP A 259 -5.19 -2.70 12.22
C ASP A 259 -5.63 -1.61 11.22
N ILE A 260 -6.10 -2.05 10.05
CA ILE A 260 -6.53 -1.17 8.95
C ILE A 260 -8.02 -0.81 9.00
N LEU A 261 -8.77 -1.29 10.00
CA LEU A 261 -10.24 -1.19 10.01
C LEU A 261 -10.72 0.26 10.02
N LEU A 262 -10.13 1.12 10.87
CA LEU A 262 -10.51 2.54 10.94
C LEU A 262 -10.31 3.26 9.60
N LEU A 263 -9.23 2.94 8.88
CA LEU A 263 -8.97 3.55 7.59
C LEU A 263 -9.92 3.00 6.52
N THR A 264 -10.27 1.72 6.61
CA THR A 264 -11.28 1.09 5.75
C THR A 264 -12.65 1.73 5.94
N GLU A 265 -13.07 2.00 7.18
CA GLU A 265 -14.32 2.70 7.51
C GLU A 265 -14.37 4.11 6.90
N ILE A 266 -13.25 4.85 6.97
CA ILE A 266 -13.13 6.16 6.31
C ILE A 266 -13.35 6.05 4.80
N TRP A 267 -12.80 5.01 4.16
CA TRP A 267 -13.00 4.77 2.73
C TRP A 267 -14.43 4.36 2.38
N ILE A 268 -15.09 3.55 3.21
CA ILE A 268 -16.52 3.23 3.06
C ILE A 268 -17.36 4.51 3.12
N GLU A 269 -17.09 5.41 4.07
CA GLU A 269 -17.80 6.68 4.19
C GLU A 269 -17.58 7.58 2.96
N ARG A 270 -16.33 7.71 2.52
CA ARG A 270 -15.97 8.50 1.32
C ARG A 270 -16.69 7.99 0.08
N LEU A 271 -16.66 6.68 -0.17
CA LEU A 271 -17.35 6.08 -1.32
C LEU A 271 -18.87 6.25 -1.21
N SER A 272 -19.45 6.07 -0.02
CA SER A 272 -20.89 6.20 0.20
C SER A 272 -21.43 7.61 -0.08
N LYS A 273 -20.61 8.64 0.12
CA LYS A 273 -20.97 10.03 -0.23
C LYS A 273 -21.03 10.26 -1.74
N THR A 274 -20.28 9.50 -2.52
CA THR A 274 -20.21 9.66 -3.98
C THR A 274 -21.37 8.99 -4.71
N PHE A 275 -22.01 7.97 -4.12
CA PHE A 275 -23.16 7.26 -4.72
C PHE A 275 -24.53 7.90 -4.41
N LYS A 276 -24.56 9.09 -3.81
CA LYS A 276 -25.78 9.89 -3.59
C LYS A 276 -26.06 10.80 -4.77
#